data_AF-F4S8U1-F1
#
_entry.id   AF-F4S8U1-F1
#
_cell.length_a   1.000
_cell.length_b   1.000
_cell.length_c   1.000
_cell.angle_alpha   90.00
_cell.angle_beta   90.00
_cell.angle_gamma   90.00
#
_symmetry.space_group_name_H-M   'P 1'
#
loop_
_entity.id
_entity.type
_entity.pdbx_description
1 polymer ?
#
loop_
_entity_poly.entity_id
_entity_poly.type
_entity_poly.pdbx_seq_one_letter_code
_entity_poly.pdbx_strand_id
1 'polypeptide(L)'
;MSLVAANNTKSLSFGLLPVEIVDLIISHYVEMAPRAASDPMNCANKAFLLLNSYKHLLNLQLVSKSWASAVIPFAYKSVYLLSPIMSSNSVADMLDTLAIPMNVLVTSYWHSKKYWHFLLKHLEYVPVNFPPNFKTIVFMTWNGSSVEDPELVELCSLYGIRCVFTNKLTHTDLSGSASWFK
;
A
#
# COMPACT_ATOMS: atom_id res chain seq x y z
N MET A 1 21.72 -56.98 23.52
CA MET A 1 20.39 -56.39 23.30
C MET A 1 20.51 -54.90 23.50
N SER A 2 20.49 -54.11 22.42
CA SER A 2 20.64 -52.65 22.47
C SER A 2 19.40 -52.03 21.85
N LEU A 3 18.66 -51.25 22.66
CA LEU A 3 17.45 -50.53 22.25
C LEU A 3 17.87 -49.19 21.62
N VAL A 4 17.74 -49.09 20.30
CA VAL A 4 17.88 -47.82 19.58
C VAL A 4 16.53 -47.11 19.64
N ALA A 5 16.43 -46.10 20.51
CA ALA A 5 15.30 -45.18 20.53
C ALA A 5 15.43 -44.18 19.37
N ALA A 6 14.64 -44.39 18.32
CA ALA A 6 14.50 -43.43 17.23
C ALA A 6 13.65 -42.24 17.70
N ASN A 7 14.30 -41.18 18.18
CA ASN A 7 13.65 -39.91 18.45
C ASN A 7 13.27 -39.23 17.13
N ASN A 8 12.02 -39.45 16.73
CA ASN A 8 11.41 -38.87 15.55
C ASN A 8 10.89 -37.46 15.91
N THR A 9 11.80 -36.51 16.16
CA THR A 9 11.44 -35.10 16.27
C THR A 9 11.12 -34.59 14.86
N LYS A 10 9.85 -34.73 14.48
CA LYS A 10 9.29 -33.97 13.35
C LYS A 10 9.48 -32.49 13.68
N SER A 11 10.55 -31.92 13.13
CA SER A 11 10.74 -30.47 13.03
C SER A 11 9.46 -29.91 12.43
N LEU A 12 8.69 -29.19 13.23
CA LEU A 12 7.57 -28.38 12.76
C LEU A 12 8.19 -27.30 11.88
N SER A 13 8.27 -27.56 10.57
CA SER A 13 8.69 -26.55 9.63
C SER A 13 7.65 -25.43 9.68
N PHE A 14 8.00 -24.31 10.30
CA PHE A 14 7.14 -23.14 10.51
C PHE A 14 6.53 -22.59 9.20
N GLY A 15 7.05 -22.97 8.03
CA GLY A 15 6.49 -22.66 6.72
C GLY A 15 5.30 -23.51 6.26
N LEU A 16 4.80 -24.46 7.07
CA LEU A 16 3.66 -25.34 6.72
C LEU A 16 2.35 -24.99 7.46
N LEU A 17 2.28 -23.85 8.15
CA LEU A 17 1.02 -23.45 8.78
C LEU A 17 -0.07 -23.25 7.70
N PRO A 18 -1.28 -23.82 7.89
CA PRO A 18 -2.44 -23.50 7.07
C PRO A 18 -2.68 -21.99 7.06
N VAL A 19 -3.12 -21.47 5.92
CA VAL A 19 -3.28 -20.01 5.73
C VAL A 19 -4.25 -19.40 6.74
N GLU A 20 -5.26 -20.16 7.17
CA GLU A 20 -6.26 -19.76 8.17
C GLU A 20 -5.62 -19.49 9.54
N ILE A 21 -4.62 -20.29 9.91
CA ILE A 21 -3.88 -20.10 11.16
C ILE A 21 -2.97 -18.87 11.05
N VAL A 22 -2.35 -18.69 9.89
CA VAL A 22 -1.51 -17.51 9.64
C VAL A 22 -2.35 -16.22 9.65
N ASP A 23 -3.56 -16.25 9.08
CA ASP A 23 -4.51 -15.14 9.13
C ASP A 23 -4.90 -14.77 10.56
N LEU A 24 -5.14 -15.76 11.42
CA LEU A 24 -5.43 -15.53 12.84
C LEU A 24 -4.23 -14.89 13.56
N ILE A 25 -3.00 -15.36 13.29
CA ILE A 25 -1.78 -14.80 13.87
C ILE A 25 -1.59 -13.35 13.43
N ILE A 26 -1.74 -13.07 12.13
CA ILE A 26 -1.61 -11.72 11.58
C ILE A 26 -2.70 -10.80 12.13
N SER A 27 -3.94 -11.27 12.21
CA SER A 27 -5.05 -10.50 12.78
C SER A 27 -4.74 -10.08 14.22
N HIS A 28 -4.29 -11.04 15.04
CA HIS A 28 -3.92 -10.78 16.42
C HIS A 28 -2.73 -9.82 16.53
N TYR A 29 -1.70 -10.01 15.70
CA TYR A 29 -0.56 -9.10 15.63
C TYR A 29 -1.00 -7.66 15.32
N VAL A 30 -1.86 -7.46 14.31
CA VAL A 30 -2.36 -6.15 13.88
C VAL A 30 -3.23 -5.49 14.95
N GLU A 31 -3.99 -6.28 15.73
CA GLU A 31 -4.77 -5.77 16.85
C GLU A 31 -3.88 -5.24 17.99
N MET A 32 -2.80 -5.95 18.31
CA MET A 32 -1.89 -5.58 19.39
C MET A 32 -0.82 -4.55 19.00
N ALA A 33 -0.56 -4.40 17.70
CA ALA A 33 0.52 -3.55 17.23
C ALA A 33 0.27 -2.06 17.57
N PRO A 34 1.33 -1.31 17.93
CA PRO A 34 1.25 0.12 18.16
C PRO A 34 0.62 0.88 16.98
N ARG A 35 -0.31 1.79 17.31
CA ARG A 35 -1.02 2.60 16.34
C ARG A 35 -0.75 4.08 16.53
N ALA A 36 -0.75 4.83 15.44
CA ALA A 36 -0.79 6.28 15.49
C ALA A 36 -2.11 6.74 16.15
N ALA A 37 -2.07 7.85 16.91
CA ALA A 37 -3.30 8.44 17.42
C ALA A 37 -4.27 8.73 16.26
N SER A 38 -5.57 8.57 16.50
CA SER A 38 -6.58 8.93 15.50
C SER A 38 -6.53 10.44 15.26
N ASP A 39 -6.02 10.86 14.11
CA ASP A 39 -6.08 12.24 13.67
C ASP A 39 -7.54 12.55 13.26
N PRO A 40 -8.20 13.58 13.83
CA PRO A 40 -9.55 13.96 13.42
C PRO A 40 -9.67 14.35 11.93
N MET A 41 -8.55 14.69 11.26
CA MET A 41 -8.52 14.95 9.81
C MET A 41 -8.38 13.68 8.97
N ASN A 42 -8.10 12.54 9.59
CA ASN A 42 -7.99 11.27 8.90
C ASN A 42 -9.38 10.61 8.77
N CYS A 43 -9.80 10.40 7.52
CA CYS A 43 -11.08 9.74 7.21
C CYS A 43 -11.07 8.23 7.50
N ALA A 44 -9.97 7.66 8.00
CA ALA A 44 -9.94 6.26 8.42
C ALA A 44 -10.72 6.07 9.72
N ASN A 45 -11.72 5.20 9.69
CA ASN A 45 -12.42 4.75 10.91
C ASN A 45 -11.51 3.96 11.88
N LYS A 46 -10.27 3.63 11.48
CA LYS A 46 -9.29 2.91 12.29
C LYS A 46 -7.94 3.61 12.28
N ALA A 47 -7.33 3.67 13.45
CA ALA A 47 -5.96 4.13 13.62
C ALA A 47 -4.96 3.25 12.84
N PHE A 48 -3.97 3.89 12.21
CA PHE A 48 -2.93 3.25 11.42
C PHE A 48 -1.92 2.51 12.27
N LEU A 49 -1.35 1.43 11.71
CA LEU A 49 -0.13 0.85 12.25
C LEU A 49 1.02 1.86 12.13
N LEU A 50 1.85 1.95 13.17
CA LEU A 50 3.10 2.69 13.07
C LEU A 50 4.01 2.04 12.00
N LEU A 51 4.86 2.85 11.37
CA LEU A 51 5.75 2.41 10.28
C LEU A 51 6.58 1.17 10.65
N ASN A 52 7.06 1.08 11.89
CA ASN A 52 7.85 -0.08 12.36
C ASN A 52 7.00 -1.35 12.43
N SER A 53 5.76 -1.26 12.90
CA SER A 53 4.82 -2.38 12.94
C SER A 53 4.42 -2.82 11.53
N TYR A 54 4.25 -1.85 10.63
CA TYR A 54 3.96 -2.13 9.23
C TYR A 54 5.15 -2.81 8.51
N LYS A 55 6.38 -2.31 8.69
CA LYS A 55 7.59 -2.96 8.17
C LYS A 55 7.74 -4.38 8.68
N HIS A 56 7.47 -4.60 9.97
CA HIS A 56 7.51 -5.94 10.53
C HIS A 56 6.44 -6.85 9.91
N LEU A 57 5.21 -6.35 9.73
CA LEU A 57 4.15 -7.07 9.02
C LEU A 57 4.58 -7.45 7.59
N LEU A 58 5.23 -6.55 6.85
CA LEU A 58 5.77 -6.86 5.53
C LEU A 58 6.86 -7.93 5.58
N ASN A 59 7.79 -7.86 6.54
CA ASN A 59 8.85 -8.85 6.67
C ASN A 59 8.31 -10.27 6.93
N LEU A 60 7.12 -10.40 7.54
CA LEU A 60 6.47 -11.70 7.72
C LEU A 60 6.14 -12.39 6.39
N GLN A 61 6.00 -11.64 5.29
CA GLN A 61 5.79 -12.22 3.96
C GLN A 61 6.96 -13.11 3.50
N LEU A 62 8.17 -12.86 4.02
CA LEU A 62 9.38 -13.59 3.65
C LEU A 62 9.50 -14.95 4.34
N VAL A 63 8.63 -15.24 5.32
CA VAL A 63 8.68 -16.49 6.11
C VAL A 63 8.32 -17.70 5.25
N SER A 64 7.23 -17.62 4.48
CA SER A 64 6.82 -18.68 3.54
C SER A 64 5.67 -18.20 2.63
N LYS A 65 5.28 -19.04 1.66
CA LYS A 65 4.19 -18.73 0.72
C LYS A 65 2.83 -18.50 1.41
N SER A 66 2.50 -19.25 2.46
CA SER A 66 1.24 -19.06 3.18
C SER A 66 1.20 -17.71 3.90
N TRP A 67 2.33 -17.28 4.46
CA TRP A 67 2.48 -15.96 5.07
C TRP A 67 2.42 -14.83 4.06
N ALA A 68 3.09 -14.96 2.91
CA ALA A 68 2.97 -13.97 1.84
C ALA A 68 1.51 -13.78 1.40
N SER A 69 0.79 -14.88 1.19
CA SER A 69 -0.63 -14.83 0.80
C SER A 69 -1.53 -14.18 1.86
N ALA A 70 -1.23 -14.39 3.14
CA ALA A 70 -2.00 -13.86 4.26
C ALA A 70 -1.68 -12.38 4.53
N VAL A 71 -0.40 -11.96 4.46
CA VAL A 71 0.04 -10.59 4.75
C VAL A 71 -0.50 -9.58 3.72
N ILE A 72 -0.53 -9.93 2.44
CA ILE A 72 -0.87 -9.01 1.35
C ILE A 72 -2.27 -8.35 1.54
N PRO A 73 -3.36 -9.10 1.80
CA PRO A 73 -4.67 -8.50 2.08
C PRO A 73 -4.67 -7.50 3.25
N PHE A 74 -3.91 -7.75 4.31
CA PHE A 74 -3.80 -6.85 5.47
C PHE A 74 -2.99 -5.60 5.14
N ALA A 75 -1.85 -5.77 4.48
CA ALA A 75 -1.02 -4.68 4.00
C ALA A 75 -1.86 -3.73 3.14
N TYR A 76 -2.59 -4.24 2.15
CA TYR A 76 -3.45 -3.44 1.29
C TYR A 76 -4.58 -2.71 2.00
N LYS A 77 -5.30 -3.39 2.90
CA LYS A 77 -6.34 -2.74 3.73
C LYS A 77 -5.78 -1.58 4.54
N SER A 78 -4.49 -1.62 4.86
CA SER A 78 -3.78 -0.58 5.60
C SER A 78 -3.20 0.53 4.70
N VAL A 79 -2.82 0.21 3.45
CA VAL A 79 -2.26 1.17 2.46
C VAL A 79 -3.31 2.15 1.95
N TYR A 80 -4.59 1.77 1.89
CA TYR A 80 -5.70 2.61 1.37
C TYR A 80 -5.86 3.99 2.03
N LEU A 81 -5.07 4.30 3.04
CA LEU A 81 -5.32 5.41 3.95
C LEU A 81 -4.02 6.20 4.28
N LEU A 82 -2.84 5.88 3.75
CA LEU A 82 -1.61 6.61 4.12
C LEU A 82 -1.67 8.09 3.69
N SER A 83 -1.77 8.94 4.71
CA SER A 83 -1.85 10.41 4.69
C SER A 83 -0.61 11.06 4.04
N PRO A 84 -0.74 12.23 3.38
CA PRO A 84 0.35 12.91 2.66
C PRO A 84 1.49 13.49 3.52
N ILE A 85 1.57 13.11 4.81
CA ILE A 85 2.61 13.59 5.75
C ILE A 85 3.85 12.66 5.74
N MET A 86 3.83 11.53 5.02
CA MET A 86 5.01 10.70 4.90
C MET A 86 6.09 11.38 4.05
N SER A 87 7.31 11.45 4.58
CA SER A 87 8.48 11.90 3.83
C SER A 87 8.65 11.04 2.57
N SER A 88 9.06 11.68 1.47
CA SER A 88 9.19 11.08 0.13
C SER A 88 9.89 9.70 0.12
N ASN A 89 10.87 9.52 1.01
CA ASN A 89 11.69 8.32 1.07
C ASN A 89 10.90 7.10 1.60
N SER A 90 9.91 7.31 2.47
CA SER A 90 9.22 6.20 3.16
C SER A 90 8.12 5.55 2.31
N VAL A 91 7.58 6.25 1.32
CA VAL A 91 6.57 5.70 0.39
C VAL A 91 7.25 4.86 -0.68
N ALA A 92 8.39 5.34 -1.22
CA ALA A 92 9.18 4.61 -2.20
C ALA A 92 9.69 3.26 -1.66
N ASP A 93 10.29 3.25 -0.46
CA ASP A 93 10.76 2.03 0.21
C ASP A 93 9.64 0.99 0.42
N MET A 94 8.43 1.47 0.74
CA MET A 94 7.28 0.62 1.01
C MET A 94 6.70 -0.02 -0.26
N LEU A 95 6.68 0.73 -1.35
CA LEU A 95 6.25 0.24 -2.66
C LEU A 95 7.25 -0.78 -3.23
N ASP A 96 8.55 -0.55 -3.03
CA ASP A 96 9.61 -1.45 -3.47
C ASP A 96 9.56 -2.80 -2.72
N THR A 97 9.32 -2.76 -1.40
CA THR A 97 9.22 -3.97 -0.55
C THR A 97 8.03 -4.87 -0.90
N LEU A 98 6.97 -4.32 -1.46
CA LEU A 98 5.73 -5.05 -1.72
C LEU A 98 5.77 -5.81 -3.06
N ALA A 99 6.56 -5.38 -4.05
CA ALA A 99 6.65 -6.00 -5.38
C ALA A 99 5.28 -6.30 -6.05
N ILE A 100 4.23 -5.59 -5.65
CA ILE A 100 2.87 -5.80 -6.19
C ILE A 100 2.69 -4.84 -7.36
N PRO A 101 2.12 -5.26 -8.50
CA PRO A 101 1.85 -4.39 -9.63
C PRO A 101 0.82 -3.34 -9.26
N MET A 102 1.28 -2.25 -8.66
CA MET A 102 0.47 -1.08 -8.36
C MET A 102 0.35 -0.26 -9.64
N ASN A 103 -0.79 -0.39 -10.32
CA ASN A 103 -1.05 0.33 -11.56
C ASN A 103 -1.75 1.67 -11.30
N VAL A 104 -2.53 1.73 -10.22
CA VAL A 104 -3.39 2.86 -9.87
C VAL A 104 -3.16 3.25 -8.41
N LEU A 105 -2.91 4.54 -8.15
CA LEU A 105 -2.93 5.13 -6.81
C LEU A 105 -4.14 6.05 -6.67
N VAL A 106 -4.91 5.86 -5.61
CA VAL A 106 -5.99 6.77 -5.23
C VAL A 106 -5.50 7.63 -4.06
N THR A 107 -5.63 8.96 -4.15
CA THR A 107 -5.19 9.89 -3.10
C THR A 107 -6.11 11.11 -3.03
N SER A 108 -6.19 11.77 -1.87
CA SER A 108 -6.99 12.98 -1.70
C SER A 108 -6.31 14.20 -2.33
N TYR A 109 -6.93 14.84 -3.33
CA TYR A 109 -6.39 16.04 -3.99
C TYR A 109 -5.98 17.13 -3.00
N TRP A 110 -6.88 17.52 -2.11
CA TRP A 110 -6.69 18.68 -1.22
C TRP A 110 -5.51 18.54 -0.28
N HIS A 111 -5.27 17.32 0.19
CA HIS A 111 -4.20 17.01 1.13
C HIS A 111 -2.89 16.69 0.41
N SER A 112 -2.92 16.11 -0.79
CA SER A 112 -1.71 15.65 -1.47
C SER A 112 -1.23 16.54 -2.61
N LYS A 113 -2.00 17.56 -3.06
CA LYS A 113 -1.60 18.40 -4.22
C LYS A 113 -0.20 19.00 -4.09
N LYS A 114 0.13 19.58 -2.91
CA LYS A 114 1.43 20.21 -2.69
C LYS A 114 2.56 19.21 -2.77
N TYR A 115 2.34 18.01 -2.20
CA TYR A 115 3.29 16.92 -2.26
C TYR A 115 3.53 16.47 -3.71
N TRP A 116 2.46 16.24 -4.49
CA TRP A 116 2.60 15.78 -5.87
C TRP A 116 3.22 16.83 -6.79
N HIS A 117 2.84 18.10 -6.67
CA HIS A 117 3.48 19.19 -7.37
C HIS A 117 4.98 19.27 -7.04
N PHE A 118 5.33 19.23 -5.77
CA PHE A 118 6.73 19.25 -5.34
C PHE A 118 7.49 18.04 -5.88
N LEU A 119 6.94 16.84 -5.70
CA LEU A 119 7.58 15.60 -6.10
C LEU A 119 7.83 15.59 -7.61
N LEU A 120 6.80 15.81 -8.43
CA LEU A 120 6.90 15.72 -9.88
C LEU A 120 7.81 16.81 -10.47
N LYS A 121 7.87 18.01 -9.88
CA LYS A 121 8.81 19.06 -10.31
C LYS A 121 10.26 18.75 -10.00
N HIS A 122 10.53 17.92 -9.00
CA HIS A 122 11.88 17.66 -8.51
C HIS A 122 12.33 16.21 -8.72
N LEU A 123 11.64 15.43 -9.55
CA LEU A 123 12.01 14.05 -9.86
C LEU A 123 13.42 13.93 -10.45
N GLU A 124 13.92 14.98 -11.11
CA GLU A 124 15.30 15.04 -11.62
C GLU A 124 16.35 15.12 -10.50
N TYR A 125 15.99 15.68 -9.33
CA TYR A 125 16.89 15.88 -8.18
C TYR A 125 16.70 14.82 -7.09
N VAL A 126 15.47 14.33 -6.94
CA VAL A 126 15.09 13.33 -5.93
C VAL A 126 14.48 12.15 -6.68
N PRO A 127 15.29 11.17 -7.11
CA PRO A 127 14.80 10.04 -7.88
C PRO A 127 13.83 9.23 -7.02
N VAL A 128 12.59 9.14 -7.47
CA VAL A 128 11.59 8.22 -6.90
C VAL A 128 11.36 7.09 -7.88
N ASN A 129 11.58 5.87 -7.39
CA ASN A 129 11.27 4.66 -8.15
C ASN A 129 9.77 4.40 -8.07
N PHE A 130 9.05 4.73 -9.15
CA PHE A 130 7.69 4.27 -9.31
C PHE A 130 7.67 2.76 -9.57
N PRO A 131 6.65 2.03 -9.10
CA PRO A 131 6.43 0.65 -9.49
C PRO A 131 6.43 0.51 -11.03
N PRO A 132 6.97 -0.57 -11.60
CA PRO A 132 7.18 -0.68 -13.05
C PRO A 132 5.89 -0.63 -13.88
N ASN A 133 4.73 -0.86 -13.26
CA ASN A 133 3.42 -0.81 -13.90
C ASN A 133 2.57 0.40 -13.48
N PHE A 134 3.17 1.34 -12.75
CA PHE A 134 2.48 2.53 -12.24
C PHE A 134 2.08 3.47 -13.38
N LYS A 135 0.78 3.65 -13.58
CA LYS A 135 0.25 4.37 -14.75
C LYS A 135 -0.77 5.42 -14.42
N THR A 136 -1.38 5.42 -13.24
CA THR A 136 -2.51 6.31 -12.95
C THR A 136 -2.54 6.77 -11.51
N ILE A 137 -2.74 8.08 -11.33
CA ILE A 137 -3.10 8.69 -10.05
C ILE A 137 -4.53 9.22 -10.16
N VAL A 138 -5.39 8.76 -9.26
CA VAL A 138 -6.76 9.24 -9.11
C VAL A 138 -6.82 10.14 -7.87
N PHE A 139 -7.02 11.42 -8.12
CA PHE A 139 -7.18 12.47 -7.14
C PHE A 139 -8.65 12.60 -6.73
N MET A 140 -8.94 12.20 -5.49
CA MET A 140 -10.26 12.34 -4.88
C MET A 140 -10.52 13.79 -4.51
N THR A 141 -11.61 14.34 -5.02
CA THR A 141 -12.08 15.71 -4.76
C THR A 141 -13.40 15.65 -3.98
N TRP A 142 -13.61 16.52 -3.00
CA TRP A 142 -14.90 16.65 -2.33
C TRP A 142 -16.01 17.29 -3.20
N ASN A 143 -15.66 18.14 -4.17
CA ASN A 143 -16.59 19.05 -4.83
C ASN A 143 -16.94 18.66 -6.28
N GLY A 144 -16.70 17.41 -6.68
CA GLY A 144 -16.99 16.98 -8.06
C GLY A 144 -15.89 17.23 -9.07
N SER A 145 -16.24 16.94 -10.33
CA SER A 145 -15.41 17.03 -11.54
C SER A 145 -15.00 18.46 -11.93
N SER A 146 -15.30 19.47 -11.11
CA SER A 146 -14.99 20.88 -11.40
C SER A 146 -13.58 21.30 -10.92
N VAL A 147 -12.77 20.38 -10.41
CA VAL A 147 -11.38 20.69 -10.05
C VAL A 147 -10.49 20.47 -11.26
N GLU A 148 -9.94 21.57 -11.78
CA GLU A 148 -8.93 21.56 -12.83
C GLU A 148 -7.58 21.99 -12.23
N ASP A 149 -6.56 21.18 -12.46
CA ASP A 149 -5.17 21.48 -12.10
C ASP A 149 -4.29 21.12 -13.31
N PRO A 150 -4.29 21.97 -14.36
CA PRO A 150 -3.64 21.66 -15.63
C PRO A 150 -2.13 21.47 -15.46
N GLU A 151 -1.52 22.20 -14.52
CA GLU A 151 -0.12 22.04 -14.17
C GLU A 151 0.18 20.65 -13.62
N LEU A 152 -0.65 20.12 -12.70
CA LEU A 152 -0.47 18.77 -12.19
C LEU A 152 -0.70 17.69 -13.26
N VAL A 153 -1.64 17.92 -14.18
CA VAL A 153 -1.89 17.02 -15.32
C VAL A 153 -0.68 16.97 -16.25
N GLU A 154 -0.12 18.14 -16.59
CA GLU A 154 1.07 18.25 -17.42
C GLU A 154 2.28 17.57 -16.76
N LEU A 155 2.53 17.86 -15.48
CA LEU A 155 3.58 17.22 -14.70
C LEU A 155 3.44 15.70 -14.68
N CYS A 156 2.23 15.16 -14.45
CA CYS A 156 2.00 13.72 -14.51
C CYS A 156 2.31 13.15 -15.91
N SER A 157 1.85 13.83 -16.96
CA SER A 157 2.02 13.39 -18.35
C SER A 157 3.50 13.32 -18.77
N LEU A 158 4.35 14.21 -18.26
CA LEU A 158 5.80 14.18 -18.52
C LEU A 158 6.44 12.84 -18.11
N TYR A 159 5.89 12.18 -17.09
CA TYR A 159 6.38 10.89 -16.58
C TYR A 159 5.54 9.70 -17.05
N GLY A 160 4.66 9.90 -18.04
CA GLY A 160 3.77 8.84 -18.53
C GLY A 160 2.70 8.40 -17.51
N ILE A 161 2.45 9.24 -16.49
CA ILE A 161 1.44 8.99 -15.47
C ILE A 161 0.15 9.70 -15.88
N ARG A 162 -0.96 8.98 -15.87
CA ARG A 162 -2.28 9.55 -16.06
C ARG A 162 -2.77 10.20 -14.77
N CYS A 163 -3.25 11.43 -14.86
CA CYS A 163 -3.89 12.15 -13.77
C CYS A 163 -5.41 12.18 -13.97
N VAL A 164 -6.19 11.78 -12.97
CA VAL A 164 -7.66 11.80 -13.01
C VAL A 164 -8.19 12.45 -11.75
N PHE A 165 -9.10 13.43 -11.88
CA PHE A 165 -9.80 14.03 -10.74
C PHE A 165 -11.23 13.51 -10.68
N THR A 166 -11.66 13.00 -9.53
CA THR A 166 -13.04 12.53 -9.35
C THR A 166 -13.51 12.69 -7.90
N ASN A 167 -14.80 12.86 -7.69
CA ASN A 167 -15.41 12.78 -6.36
C ASN A 167 -16.11 11.44 -6.09
N LYS A 168 -16.15 10.55 -7.09
CA LYS A 168 -16.79 9.24 -7.01
C LYS A 168 -15.86 8.19 -7.59
N LEU A 169 -15.65 7.13 -6.82
CA LEU A 169 -14.99 5.92 -7.28
C LEU A 169 -16.05 4.83 -7.36
N THR A 170 -16.29 4.30 -8.55
CA THR A 170 -17.05 3.07 -8.70
C THR A 170 -16.10 1.88 -8.69
N HIS A 171 -16.59 0.72 -8.24
CA HIS A 171 -15.79 -0.50 -8.23
C HIS A 171 -15.28 -0.86 -9.64
N THR A 172 -16.05 -0.51 -10.68
CA THR A 172 -15.69 -0.67 -12.09
C THR A 172 -14.52 0.22 -12.53
N ASP A 173 -14.30 1.37 -11.88
CA ASP A 173 -13.16 2.27 -12.15
C ASP A 173 -11.84 1.67 -11.65
N LEU A 174 -11.89 0.91 -10.55
CA LEU A 174 -10.72 0.30 -9.93
C LEU A 174 -10.31 -1.01 -10.60
N SER A 175 -11.24 -1.74 -11.21
CA SER A 175 -10.97 -3.05 -11.86
C SER A 175 -10.31 -2.95 -13.24
N GLY A 176 -9.90 -1.77 -13.70
CA GLY A 176 -9.23 -1.59 -14.99
C GLY A 176 -10.14 -1.76 -16.21
N SER A 177 -11.44 -1.98 -16.01
CA SER A 177 -12.45 -2.18 -17.07
C SER A 177 -13.20 -0.90 -17.44
N ALA A 178 -12.97 0.21 -16.74
CA ALA A 178 -13.71 1.43 -17.00
C ALA A 178 -13.26 2.12 -18.30
N SER A 179 -14.23 2.68 -19.01
CA SER A 179 -14.09 3.37 -20.30
C SER A 179 -13.10 4.54 -20.29
N TRP A 180 -12.62 4.95 -19.13
CA TRP A 180 -11.55 5.93 -19.00
C TRP A 180 -10.25 5.42 -19.63
N PHE A 181 -9.92 4.12 -19.57
CA PHE A 181 -8.62 3.56 -20.00
C PHE A 181 -8.37 3.51 -21.53
N LYS A 182 -9.27 4.06 -22.35
CA LYS A 182 -9.06 4.22 -23.79
C LYS A 182 -8.56 5.61 -24.15
#